data_AF-A0A5E4JIJ9-F1
#
_entry.id   AF-A0A5E4JIJ9-F1
#
_cell.length_a   1.000
_cell.length_b   1.000
_cell.length_c   1.000
_cell.angle_alpha   90.00
_cell.angle_beta   90.00
_cell.angle_gamma   90.00
#
_symmetry.space_group_name_H-M   'P 1'
#
loop_
_entity.id
_entity.type
_entity.pdbx_description
1 polymer ?
#
loop_
_entity_poly.entity_id
_entity_poly.type
_entity_poly.pdbx_seq_one_letter_code
_entity_poly.pdbx_strand_id
1 'polypeptide(L)'
;MICERCSRDIYKSETCNYCNRKICFDCTKSSKRLSKTTRLVICKDCWSKMPSRKKYKSTTLASTQMKMPEREGFQERRPFERRPFTKRPPMHK
;
A
#
# COMPACT_ATOMS: atom_id res chain seq x y z
N MET A 1 31.62 3.80 4.98
CA MET A 1 30.67 4.10 6.09
C MET A 1 30.54 2.85 6.95
N ILE A 2 30.35 2.98 8.27
CA ILE A 2 30.56 1.86 9.19
C ILE A 2 29.22 1.18 9.57
N CYS A 3 29.21 -0.15 9.57
CA CYS A 3 28.09 -0.94 10.09
C CYS A 3 28.05 -0.88 11.62
N GLU A 4 26.95 -0.44 12.23
CA GLU A 4 26.83 -0.32 13.70
C GLU A 4 26.74 -1.68 14.43
N ARG A 5 26.75 -2.79 13.68
CA ARG A 5 26.72 -4.13 14.26
C ARG A 5 28.06 -4.84 14.23
N CYS A 6 28.72 -4.84 13.08
CA CYS A 6 29.98 -5.56 12.90
C CYS A 6 31.19 -4.61 12.78
N SER A 7 30.97 -3.30 12.86
CA SER A 7 32.00 -2.25 12.76
C SER A 7 32.86 -2.32 11.50
N ARG A 8 32.40 -3.03 10.47
CA ARG A 8 33.07 -3.12 9.17
C ARG A 8 32.71 -1.92 8.32
N ASP A 9 33.67 -1.47 7.52
CA ASP A 9 33.42 -0.47 6.50
C ASP A 9 32.64 -1.09 5.33
N ILE A 10 31.61 -0.39 4.88
CA ILE A 10 30.67 -0.84 3.86
C ILE A 10 30.35 0.29 2.88
N TYR A 11 30.16 -0.12 1.62
CA TYR A 11 29.76 0.75 0.52
C TYR A 11 28.24 1.00 0.50
N LYS A 12 27.44 0.01 0.91
CA LYS A 12 25.96 0.10 0.99
C LYS A 12 25.48 -0.34 2.36
N SER A 13 24.60 0.47 2.97
CA SER A 13 24.01 0.21 4.28
C SER A 13 22.49 0.26 4.17
N GLU A 14 21.82 -0.56 4.96
CA GLU A 14 20.36 -0.54 5.10
C GLU A 14 19.99 -0.25 6.56
N THR A 15 18.88 0.45 6.77
CA THR A 15 18.38 0.74 8.12
C THR A 15 17.45 -0.36 8.59
N CYS A 16 17.75 -0.97 9.74
CA CYS A 16 16.85 -1.93 10.37
C CYS A 16 15.60 -1.21 10.89
N ASN A 17 14.41 -1.63 10.47
CA ASN A 17 13.15 -0.98 10.84
C ASN A 17 12.71 -1.23 12.32
N TYR A 18 13.50 -1.99 13.07
CA TYR A 18 13.17 -2.40 14.44
C TYR A 18 14.12 -1.81 15.49
N CYS A 19 15.40 -1.68 15.16
CA CYS A 19 16.39 -1.06 16.04
C CYS A 19 16.95 0.25 15.50
N ASN A 20 16.52 0.67 14.30
CA ASN A 20 16.92 1.90 13.61
C ASN A 20 18.42 2.05 13.38
N ARG A 21 19.18 0.95 13.51
CA ARG A 21 20.63 0.92 13.24
C ARG A 21 20.91 0.71 11.77
N LYS A 22 21.98 1.34 11.29
CA LYS A 22 22.55 1.15 9.96
C LYS A 22 23.39 -0.12 9.95
N ILE A 23 22.97 -1.09 9.15
CA ILE A 23 23.59 -2.40 9.06
C ILE A 23 24.08 -2.71 7.64
N CYS A 24 25.10 -3.54 7.55
CA CYS A 24 25.54 -4.11 6.27
C CYS A 24 24.57 -5.18 5.77
N PHE A 25 24.68 -5.51 4.48
CA PHE A 25 23.89 -6.58 3.86
C PHE A 25 24.12 -7.94 4.54
N ASP A 26 25.34 -8.23 5.03
CA ASP A 26 25.62 -9.45 5.79
C ASP A 26 24.95 -9.50 7.16
N CYS A 27 24.67 -8.34 7.75
CA CYS A 27 24.00 -8.22 9.04
C CYS A 27 22.47 -8.24 8.90
N THR A 28 21.96 -8.06 7.68
CA THR A 28 20.56 -8.27 7.33
C THR A 28 20.24 -9.76 7.41
N LYS A 29 19.18 -10.12 8.12
CA LYS A 29 18.71 -11.53 8.15
C LYS A 29 17.70 -11.78 7.06
N SER A 30 16.74 -10.86 6.93
CA SER A 30 15.69 -10.93 5.94
C SER A 30 15.25 -9.51 5.61
N SER A 31 14.83 -9.33 4.37
CA SER A 31 14.16 -8.11 3.94
C SER A 31 12.94 -8.49 3.13
N LYS A 32 11.86 -7.73 3.27
CA LYS A 32 10.65 -7.91 2.46
C LYS A 32 10.14 -6.57 1.96
N ARG A 33 9.56 -6.59 0.77
CA ARG A 33 8.93 -5.43 0.16
C ARG A 33 7.45 -5.44 0.52
N LEU A 34 6.97 -4.39 1.19
CA LEU A 34 5.55 -4.26 1.57
C LEU A 34 4.74 -3.58 0.46
N SER A 35 5.35 -2.63 -0.26
CA SER A 35 4.74 -1.90 -1.37
C SER A 35 5.80 -1.55 -2.40
N LYS A 36 5.42 -0.91 -3.51
CA LYS A 36 6.39 -0.43 -4.51
C LYS A 36 7.44 0.49 -3.89
N THR A 37 7.14 1.20 -2.82
CA THR A 37 8.04 2.20 -2.22
C THR A 37 8.65 1.74 -0.89
N THR A 38 7.94 0.91 -0.12
CA THR A 38 8.36 0.57 1.25
C THR A 38 9.02 -0.81 1.34
N ARG A 39 10.29 -0.82 1.79
CA ARG A 39 11.06 -2.03 2.10
C ARG A 39 11.28 -2.14 3.61
N LEU A 40 10.85 -3.27 4.18
CA LEU A 40 11.15 -3.63 5.56
C LEU A 40 12.42 -4.48 5.62
N VAL A 41 13.34 -4.09 6.48
CA VAL A 41 14.61 -4.78 6.72
C VAL A 41 14.71 -5.14 8.21
N ILE A 42 15.06 -6.38 8.52
CA ILE A 42 15.31 -6.87 9.87
C ILE A 42 16.73 -7.43 10.00
N CYS A 43 17.47 -6.97 11.02
CA CYS A 43 18.81 -7.45 11.33
C CYS A 43 18.78 -8.81 12.05
N LYS A 44 19.90 -9.57 12.02
CA LYS A 44 19.97 -10.87 12.74
C LYS A 44 19.78 -10.76 14.27
N ASP A 45 20.11 -9.64 14.93
CA ASP A 45 19.84 -9.48 16.38
C ASP A 45 18.35 -9.34 16.68
N CYS A 46 17.66 -8.52 15.89
CA CYS A 46 16.21 -8.35 16.01
C CYS A 46 15.47 -9.61 15.61
N TRP A 47 16.06 -10.49 14.79
CA TRP A 47 15.48 -11.79 14.46
C TRP A 47 15.42 -12.73 15.67
N SER A 48 16.43 -12.70 16.55
CA SER A 48 16.44 -13.49 17.79
C SER A 48 15.42 -13.00 18.81
N LYS A 49 15.01 -11.72 18.73
CA LYS A 49 13.98 -11.15 19.60
C LYS A 49 12.59 -11.56 19.11
N MET A 50 11.92 -12.41 19.90
CA MET A 50 10.55 -12.86 19.61
C MET A 50 9.54 -11.75 19.28
N PRO A 51 9.46 -10.61 19.99
CA PRO A 51 8.49 -9.57 19.66
C PRO A 51 8.73 -8.95 18.29
N SER A 52 10.00 -8.68 17.94
CA SER A 52 10.38 -8.10 16.64
C SER A 52 10.16 -9.09 15.50
N ARG A 53 10.45 -10.38 15.71
CA ARG A 53 10.19 -11.44 14.73
C ARG A 53 8.69 -11.61 14.47
N LYS A 54 7.84 -11.57 15.51
CA LYS A 54 6.39 -11.63 15.37
C LYS A 54 5.88 -10.44 14.55
N LYS A 55 6.30 -9.22 14.89
CA LYS A 55 5.96 -8.00 14.13
C LYS A 55 6.37 -8.12 12.66
N TYR A 56 7.61 -8.56 12.39
CA TYR A 56 8.09 -8.75 11.02
C TYR A 56 7.28 -9.78 10.23
N LYS A 57 6.86 -10.88 10.85
CA LYS A 57 6.01 -11.87 10.18
C LYS A 57 4.58 -11.38 10.01
N SER A 58 4.03 -10.68 11.00
CA SER A 58 2.65 -10.19 10.97
C SER A 58 2.44 -9.02 10.00
N THR A 59 3.50 -8.33 9.57
CA THR A 59 3.39 -7.29 8.53
C THR A 59 3.14 -7.89 7.15
N THR A 60 2.12 -8.73 6.97
CA THR A 60 1.80 -9.35 5.70
C THR A 60 0.52 -8.71 5.17
N LEU A 61 0.67 -7.90 4.11
CA LEU A 61 -0.38 -7.56 3.14
C LEU A 61 -1.78 -7.23 3.72
N ALA A 62 -1.86 -6.47 4.81
CA ALA A 62 -3.13 -5.93 5.32
C ALA A 62 -3.33 -4.45 4.96
N SER A 63 -2.84 -4.02 3.79
CA SER A 63 -3.39 -2.86 3.09
C SER A 63 -4.63 -3.26 2.30
N THR A 64 -5.59 -3.90 2.98
CA THR A 64 -6.98 -4.08 2.55
C THR A 64 -7.87 -3.60 3.69
N GLN A 65 -7.83 -2.30 3.95
CA GLN A 65 -9.01 -1.56 4.37
C GLN A 65 -9.18 -0.55 3.24
N MET A 66 -9.97 -0.85 2.20
CA MET A 66 -11.43 -0.70 2.23
C MET A 66 -11.84 0.45 3.15
N LYS A 67 -11.62 1.67 2.69
CA LYS A 67 -12.61 2.72 2.88
C LYS A 67 -13.27 2.90 1.52
N MET A 68 -14.29 2.08 1.23
CA MET A 68 -15.26 2.47 0.21
C MET A 68 -15.84 3.80 0.68
N PRO A 69 -15.81 4.87 -0.12
CA PRO A 69 -16.65 6.01 0.18
C PRO A 69 -18.11 5.54 0.16
N GLU A 70 -18.86 5.95 1.18
CA GLU A 70 -20.31 5.76 1.25
C GLU A 70 -20.95 6.17 -0.07
N ARG A 71 -21.79 5.27 -0.60
CA ARG A 71 -22.69 5.53 -1.72
C ARG A 71 -23.66 6.62 -1.29
N GLU A 72 -23.32 7.88 -1.54
CA GLU A 72 -24.32 8.94 -1.56
C GLU A 72 -24.93 9.06 -2.96
N GLY A 73 -26.23 8.80 -3.03
CA GLY A 73 -27.10 9.37 -4.05
C GLY A 73 -27.17 8.64 -5.39
N PHE A 74 -27.88 7.52 -5.43
CA PHE A 74 -28.61 7.13 -6.64
C PHE A 74 -29.70 8.19 -6.88
N GLN A 75 -29.38 9.28 -7.58
CA GLN A 75 -30.40 10.21 -8.06
C GLN A 75 -31.23 9.49 -9.12
N GLU A 76 -32.50 9.24 -8.78
CA GLU A 76 -33.54 8.79 -9.70
C GLU A 76 -33.51 9.65 -10.96
N ARG A 77 -33.09 9.05 -12.08
CA ARG A 77 -33.32 9.65 -13.39
C ARG A 77 -34.83 9.70 -13.58
N ARG A 78 -35.37 10.91 -13.50
CA ARG A 78 -36.77 11.20 -13.83
C ARG A 78 -37.15 10.49 -15.13
N PRO A 79 -38.34 9.88 -15.22
CA PRO A 79 -38.82 9.29 -16.45
C PRO A 79 -38.71 10.33 -17.57
N PHE A 80 -38.07 9.95 -18.67
CA PHE A 80 -38.01 10.76 -19.88
C PHE A 80 -39.45 10.87 -20.40
N GLU A 81 -40.14 11.96 -20.08
CA GLU A 81 -41.47 12.23 -20.63
C GLU A 81 -41.36 12.19 -22.15
N ARG A 82 -42.05 11.21 -22.74
CA ARG A 82 -42.16 11.09 -24.19
C ARG A 82 -42.92 12.31 -24.66
N ARG A 83 -42.22 13.25 -25.29
CA ARG A 83 -42.88 14.38 -25.96
C ARG A 83 -43.89 13.80 -26.94
N PRO A 84 -45.17 14.22 -26.89
CA PRO A 84 -46.16 13.77 -27.84
C PRO A 84 -45.72 14.16 -29.25
N PHE A 85 -45.81 13.19 -30.16
CA PHE A 85 -45.55 13.35 -31.58
C PHE A 85 -46.60 14.33 -32.13
N THR A 86 -46.27 15.62 -32.21
CA THR A 86 -47.14 16.58 -32.89
C THR A 86 -47.17 16.19 -34.36
N LYS A 87 -48.31 15.66 -34.78
CA LYS A 87 -48.63 15.32 -36.17
C LYS A 87 -48.34 16.54 -37.04
N ARG A 88 -47.48 16.39 -38.05
CA ARG A 88 -47.33 17.41 -39.10
C ARG A 88 -48.70 17.59 -39.77
N PRO A 89 -49.18 18.84 -39.94
CA PRO A 89 -50.41 19.06 -40.68
C PRO A 89 -50.23 18.65 -42.15
N PRO A 90 -51.29 18.15 -42.82
CA PRO A 90 -51.25 17.82 -44.22
C PRO A 90 -51.08 19.10 -45.05
N MET A 91 -50.08 19.11 -45.92
CA MET A 91 -49.93 20.12 -46.96
C MET A 91 -51.15 20.01 -47.88
N HIS A 92 -51.99 21.04 -47.91
CA HIS A 92 -53.04 21.18 -48.90
C HIS A 92 -52.43 21.68 -50.21
N LYS A 93 -52.61 20.83 -51.24
CA LYS A 93 -52.62 21.05 -52.70
C LYS A 93 -51.72 22.13 -53.29
#